data_AF-A0A7C1RIJ9-F1
#
_entry.id   AF-A0A7C1RIJ9-F1
#
_cell.length_a   1.000
_cell.length_b   1.000
_cell.length_c   1.000
_cell.angle_alpha   90.00
_cell.angle_beta   90.00
_cell.angle_gamma   90.00
#
_symmetry.space_group_name_H-M   'P 1'
#
loop_
_entity.id
_entity.type
_entity.pdbx_description
1 polymer ?
#
loop_
_entity_poly.entity_id
_entity_poly.type
_entity_poly.pdbx_seq_one_letter_code
_entity_poly.pdbx_strand_id
1 'polypeptide(L)'
;MKTRVFTFHSDPGHAWLEVTKQDLRGLFIVDDISGYSYMSGEKVYLEEDCDALKFLKSYQLQYGKMKIDEKHMDGESFIRNLQSYKA
;
A
#
# COMPACT_ATOMS: atom_id res chain seq x y z
N MET A 1 16.17 -8.34 15.24
CA MET A 1 15.09 -8.47 14.22
C MET A 1 15.13 -7.25 13.32
N LYS A 2 14.97 -7.42 12.01
CA LYS A 2 14.95 -6.30 11.05
C LYS A 2 13.52 -5.74 10.99
N THR A 3 13.35 -4.46 11.33
CA THR A 3 12.05 -3.79 11.21
C THR A 3 11.72 -3.59 9.73
N ARG A 4 10.51 -3.99 9.32
CA ARG A 4 10.03 -3.76 7.96
C ARG A 4 9.68 -2.28 7.79
N VAL A 5 10.04 -1.72 6.65
CA VAL A 5 9.75 -0.34 6.28
C VAL A 5 8.89 -0.38 5.03
N PHE A 6 7.78 0.34 5.04
CA PHE A 6 6.91 0.54 3.88
C PHE A 6 6.97 2.00 3.44
N THR A 7 6.89 2.23 2.14
CA THR A 7 6.88 3.59 1.60
C THR A 7 5.44 4.06 1.42
N PHE A 8 5.13 5.25 1.92
CA PHE A 8 3.84 5.90 1.75
C PHE A 8 4.02 7.08 0.80
N HIS A 9 3.54 6.92 -0.43
CA HIS A 9 3.66 7.91 -1.49
C HIS A 9 2.47 8.85 -1.41
N SER A 10 2.68 10.16 -1.49
CA SER A 10 1.59 11.13 -1.55
C SER A 10 1.83 12.19 -2.62
N ASP A 11 0.75 12.64 -3.22
CA ASP A 11 0.71 13.86 -4.03
C ASP A 11 -0.30 14.85 -3.43
N PRO A 12 -0.54 16.04 -4.01
CA PRO A 12 -1.46 17.01 -3.42
C PRO A 12 -2.92 16.54 -3.32
N GLY A 13 -3.30 15.44 -3.99
CA GLY A 13 -4.67 14.95 -4.02
C GLY A 13 -4.92 13.67 -3.23
N HIS A 14 -3.99 12.71 -3.24
CA HIS A 14 -4.13 11.41 -2.57
C HIS A 14 -2.77 10.83 -2.15
N ALA A 15 -2.82 9.77 -1.35
CA ALA A 15 -1.68 8.94 -1.02
C ALA A 15 -1.93 7.44 -1.19
N TRP A 16 -0.83 6.68 -1.23
CA TRP A 16 -0.80 5.24 -1.40
C TRP A 16 0.32 4.57 -0.61
N LEU A 17 0.02 3.45 0.04
CA LEU A 17 1.01 2.60 0.69
C LEU A 17 1.58 1.58 -0.31
N GLU A 18 2.89 1.63 -0.57
CA GLU A 18 3.60 0.63 -1.38
C GLU A 18 3.82 -0.66 -0.57
N VAL A 19 3.25 -1.75 -1.07
CA VAL A 19 3.41 -3.12 -0.55
C VAL A 19 3.65 -4.08 -1.72
N THR A 20 3.89 -5.35 -1.42
CA THR A 20 3.93 -6.41 -2.43
C THR A 20 2.69 -7.28 -2.40
N LYS A 21 2.36 -7.94 -3.52
CA LYS A 21 1.33 -9.00 -3.56
C LYS A 21 1.61 -10.10 -2.53
N GLN A 22 2.88 -10.38 -2.24
CA GLN A 22 3.26 -11.35 -1.20
C GLN A 22 2.89 -10.86 0.20
N ASP A 23 3.04 -9.57 0.50
CA ASP A 23 2.61 -9.02 1.80
C ASP A 23 1.09 -9.18 1.98
N LEU A 24 0.29 -8.91 0.92
CA LEU A 24 -1.17 -9.10 0.94
C LEU A 24 -1.56 -10.57 1.15
N ARG A 25 -0.89 -11.50 0.46
CA ARG A 25 -1.09 -12.95 0.64
C ARG A 25 -0.72 -13.40 2.05
N GLY A 26 0.38 -12.88 2.61
CA GLY A 26 0.83 -13.21 3.96
C GLY A 26 -0.14 -12.76 5.05
N LEU A 27 -0.91 -11.72 4.78
CA LEU A 27 -1.96 -11.17 5.66
C LEU A 27 -3.37 -11.73 5.36
N PHE A 28 -3.53 -12.54 4.31
CA PHE A 28 -4.82 -13.07 3.86
C PHE A 28 -5.87 -12.01 3.51
N ILE A 29 -5.45 -10.85 2.96
CA ILE A 29 -6.33 -9.73 2.59
C ILE A 29 -6.37 -9.43 1.09
N VAL A 30 -5.89 -10.35 0.24
CA VAL A 30 -5.78 -10.15 -1.22
C VAL A 30 -7.14 -9.74 -1.82
N ASP A 31 -8.21 -10.44 -1.43
CA ASP A 31 -9.56 -10.21 -1.93
C ASP A 31 -10.29 -9.04 -1.24
N ASP A 32 -9.72 -8.47 -0.17
CA ASP A 32 -10.31 -7.36 0.59
C ASP A 32 -9.86 -5.98 0.07
N ILE A 33 -8.87 -5.95 -0.83
CA ILE A 33 -8.34 -4.72 -1.42
C ILE A 33 -9.26 -4.25 -2.56
N SER A 34 -9.63 -2.97 -2.51
CA SER A 34 -10.51 -2.37 -3.50
C SER A 34 -9.84 -2.13 -4.85
N GLY A 35 -10.65 -1.89 -5.87
CA GLY A 35 -10.17 -1.43 -7.18
C GLY A 35 -9.67 0.02 -7.22
N TYR A 36 -9.77 0.78 -6.11
CA TYR A 36 -9.20 2.13 -6.00
C TYR A 36 -7.69 2.11 -5.76
N SER A 37 -7.17 0.98 -5.27
CA SER A 37 -5.74 0.71 -5.21
C SER A 37 -5.17 0.45 -6.61
N TYR A 38 -3.85 0.59 -6.77
CA TYR A 38 -3.16 0.40 -8.04
C TYR A 38 -2.13 -0.73 -7.98
N MET A 39 -1.72 -1.28 -9.12
CA MET A 39 -0.68 -2.31 -9.18
C MET A 39 0.28 -2.14 -10.36
N SER A 40 1.51 -2.60 -10.16
CA SER A 40 2.54 -2.69 -11.20
C SER A 40 3.43 -3.91 -10.93
N GLY A 41 3.25 -4.97 -11.73
CA GLY A 41 3.93 -6.26 -11.52
C GLY A 41 3.59 -6.87 -10.15
N GLU A 42 4.59 -6.99 -9.28
CA GLU A 42 4.45 -7.50 -7.91
C GLU A 42 4.14 -6.42 -6.87
N LYS A 43 4.24 -5.14 -7.24
CA LYS A 43 3.93 -4.02 -6.35
C LYS A 43 2.45 -3.69 -6.38
N VAL A 44 1.94 -3.32 -5.21
CA VAL A 44 0.58 -2.81 -5.02
C VAL A 44 0.69 -1.50 -4.24
N TYR A 45 -0.10 -0.52 -4.66
CA TYR A 45 -0.16 0.81 -4.08
C TYR A 45 -1.55 0.97 -3.48
N LEU A 46 -1.65 0.72 -2.18
CA LEU A 46 -2.93 0.68 -1.47
C LEU A 46 -3.43 2.09 -1.21
N GLU A 47 -4.63 2.39 -1.69
CA GLU A 47 -5.28 3.69 -1.51
C GLU A 47 -5.47 4.03 -0.02
N GLU A 48 -5.18 5.28 0.36
CA GLU A 48 -5.08 5.71 1.76
C GLU A 48 -6.40 5.67 2.53
N ASP A 49 -7.50 6.06 1.88
CA ASP A 49 -8.81 6.22 2.51
C ASP A 49 -9.43 4.87 2.91
N CYS A 50 -9.17 3.81 2.14
CA CYS A 50 -9.83 2.52 2.35
C CYS A 50 -8.92 1.30 2.55
N ASP A 51 -7.78 1.20 1.86
CA ASP A 51 -7.03 -0.06 1.77
C ASP A 51 -5.73 -0.04 2.57
N ALA A 52 -5.03 1.10 2.62
CA ALA A 52 -3.80 1.23 3.39
C ALA A 52 -4.06 0.91 4.86
N LEU A 53 -5.09 1.51 5.48
CA LEU A 53 -5.40 1.29 6.89
C LEU A 53 -5.73 -0.19 7.21
N LYS A 54 -6.38 -0.93 6.30
CA LYS A 54 -6.63 -2.37 6.46
C LYS A 54 -5.30 -3.11 6.54
N PHE A 55 -4.39 -2.85 5.61
CA PHE A 55 -3.06 -3.45 5.62
C PHE A 55 -2.28 -3.13 6.91
N LEU A 56 -2.24 -1.86 7.31
CA LEU A 56 -1.46 -1.44 8.49
C LEU A 56 -1.95 -2.17 9.75
N LYS A 57 -3.27 -2.29 9.93
CA LYS A 57 -3.89 -2.99 11.06
C LYS A 57 -3.59 -4.49 11.03
N SER A 58 -3.77 -5.15 9.88
CA SER A 58 -3.49 -6.58 9.74
C SER A 58 -2.01 -6.89 9.95
N TYR A 59 -1.12 -6.06 9.41
CA TYR A 59 0.32 -6.20 9.59
C TYR A 59 0.72 -6.03 11.06
N GLN A 60 0.18 -5.00 11.74
CA GLN A 60 0.48 -4.77 13.15
C GLN A 60 0.02 -5.93 14.03
N LEU A 61 -1.13 -6.51 13.74
CA LEU A 61 -1.67 -7.65 14.48
C LEU A 61 -0.82 -8.91 14.29
N GLN A 62 -0.39 -9.20 13.06
CA GLN A 62 0.30 -10.46 12.72
C GLN A 62 1.81 -10.41 12.96
N TYR A 63 2.45 -9.28 12.65
CA TYR A 63 3.92 -9.16 12.64
C TYR A 63 4.45 -8.10 13.62
N GLY A 64 3.57 -7.31 14.25
CA GLY A 64 3.96 -6.27 15.19
C GLY A 64 4.43 -4.99 14.51
N LYS A 65 5.48 -4.36 15.05
CA LYS A 65 5.88 -3.00 14.64
C LYS A 65 6.49 -2.98 13.23
N MET A 66 6.13 -1.93 12.49
CA MET A 66 6.76 -1.54 11.23
C MET A 66 7.07 -0.05 11.24
N LYS A 67 7.79 0.43 10.23
CA LYS A 67 8.02 1.85 9.97
C LYS A 67 7.39 2.26 8.66
N ILE A 68 7.00 3.52 8.59
CA ILE A 68 6.54 4.17 7.37
C ILE A 68 7.58 5.21 6.96
N ASP A 69 7.92 5.22 5.67
CA ASP A 69 8.76 6.20 5.01
C ASP A 69 7.88 7.01 4.05
N GLU A 70 7.62 8.27 4.39
CA GLU A 70 6.73 9.13 3.61
C GLU A 70 7.51 9.79 2.46
N LYS A 71 6.92 9.75 1.26
CA LYS A 71 7.45 10.40 0.06
C LYS A 71 6.38 11.25 -0.56
N HIS A 72 6.48 12.55 -0.34
CA HIS A 72 5.63 13.53 -0.97
C HIS A 72 6.20 13.97 -2.31
N MET A 73 5.32 14.24 -3.27
CA MET A 73 5.64 14.92 -4.51
C MET A 73 4.65 16.05 -4.77
N ASP A 74 5.15 17.18 -5.25
CA ASP A 74 4.34 18.39 -5.48
C ASP A 74 3.42 18.28 -6.72
N GLY A 75 3.66 17.30 -7.60
CA GLY A 75 2.90 17.07 -8.83
C GLY A 75 2.09 15.77 -8.79
N GLU A 76 1.45 15.40 -9.89
CA GLU A 76 0.66 14.15 -9.95
C GLU A 76 1.54 12.90 -9.86
N SER A 77 1.19 12.00 -8.95
CA SER A 77 1.89 10.72 -8.81
C SER A 77 1.74 9.83 -10.04
N PHE A 78 2.85 9.22 -10.46
CA PHE A 78 2.83 8.21 -11.52
C PHE A 78 1.90 7.04 -11.18
N ILE A 79 1.62 6.82 -9.88
CA ILE A 79 0.72 5.78 -9.38
C ILE A 79 -0.69 5.94 -9.97
N ARG A 80 -1.14 7.18 -10.20
CA ARG A 80 -2.45 7.48 -10.80
C ARG A 80 -2.62 6.89 -12.22
N ASN A 81 -1.51 6.63 -12.91
CA ASN A 81 -1.50 6.10 -14.27
C ASN A 81 -1.27 4.59 -14.34
N LEU A 82 -1.18 3.92 -13.19
CA LEU A 82 -1.02 2.47 -13.12
C LEU A 82 -2.36 1.76 -13.34
N GLN A 83 -2.30 0.45 -13.53
CA GLN A 83 -3.50 -0.37 -13.60
C GLN A 83 -4.16 -0.44 -12.21
N SER A 84 -5.49 -0.28 -12.15
CA SER A 84 -6.26 -0.59 -10.93
C SER A 84 -5.99 -2.00 -10.45
N TYR A 85 -5.94 -2.17 -9.13
CA TYR A 85 -5.71 -3.44 -8.48
C TYR A 85 -6.79 -4.46 -8.87
N LYS A 86 -6.34 -5.68 -9.12
CA LYS A 86 -7.16 -6.87 -9.33
C LYS A 86 -6.51 -8.02 -8.59
N ALA A 87 -7.30 -8.70 -7.76
CA ALA A 87 -6.89 -9.89 -7.01
C ALA A 87 -6.40 -11.01 -7.94
#